data_AF-A0A0G4FZV3-F1
#
_entry.id   AF-A0A0G4FZV3-F1
#
_cell.length_a   1.000
_cell.length_b   1.000
_cell.length_c   1.000
_cell.angle_alpha   90.00
_cell.angle_beta   90.00
_cell.angle_gamma   90.00
#
_symmetry.space_group_name_H-M   'P 1'
#
loop_
_entity.id
_entity.type
_entity.pdbx_description
1 polymer ?
#
loop_
_entity_poly.entity_id
_entity_poly.type
_entity_poly.pdbx_seq_one_letter_code
_entity_poly.pdbx_strand_id
1 'polypeptide(L)'
;MGEQPTELNFVCEGRDWRRLGHCPYKDGEELQYVFLPELVALSIIYAFLGSYLGLNFADNLKEVSGGAWYYSFSLQAGLAIGICGVWTMHFFGMVSLLLGSKDEVLNENSLYNTPHVARVTILFNVFWTVCSAVIVAISGACAFLIMTWRKKRATIEWSWWRLGASAFFLGSGVILMHFFGMAAQGGKFRMEFHWVFILVSCVLAYVVSAVGMVILFFFKQTVLTRILAACVIAVAVCSVHYTGMLSAKYYFWADGPEEGGVWIKVNTQIVSLSSAFLALCLSAIENTYARQRLQNLRSLSRRVLEEANTKTLKSLKTDHRMQRASIADCTLHKMLEDAGKNAPSREIAPIAPANLEEGRGTQYIVGRPSLESRPIREVEGGDGEAPERVAEAAGGEERRSMIPVTDTGEDEEECNVEEDCCDHVNLALSMRLPPQPVIMVGENPNRRK
;
A
#
# COMPACT_ATOMS: atom_id res chain seq x y z
N MET A 1 14.16 -51.57 22.94
CA MET A 1 14.79 -50.98 21.75
C MET A 1 14.23 -51.72 20.55
N GLY A 2 13.14 -51.22 19.96
CA GLY A 2 12.61 -51.75 18.72
C GLY A 2 13.06 -50.82 17.61
N GLU A 3 13.91 -51.31 16.71
CA GLU A 3 14.27 -50.62 15.48
C GLU A 3 12.99 -50.40 14.66
N GLN A 4 12.69 -49.14 14.36
CA GLN A 4 11.69 -48.80 13.36
C GLN A 4 12.19 -49.32 12.00
N PRO A 5 11.33 -49.93 11.16
CA PRO A 5 11.71 -50.31 9.82
C PRO A 5 12.03 -49.03 9.06
N THR A 6 13.29 -48.88 8.68
CA THR A 6 13.76 -47.82 7.80
C THR A 6 12.95 -47.90 6.51
N GLU A 7 12.26 -46.81 6.15
CA GLU A 7 11.72 -46.62 4.81
C GLU A 7 12.87 -46.80 3.81
N LEU A 8 12.97 -47.98 3.19
CA LEU A 8 13.80 -48.22 2.02
C LEU A 8 13.11 -47.54 0.83
N ASN A 9 13.12 -46.20 0.84
CA ASN A 9 12.96 -45.42 -0.36
C ASN A 9 14.16 -45.80 -1.24
N PHE A 10 13.94 -46.47 -2.36
CA PHE A 10 14.98 -46.70 -3.36
C PHE A 10 15.33 -45.33 -3.94
N VAL A 11 16.26 -44.64 -3.30
CA VAL A 11 16.89 -43.45 -3.85
C VAL A 11 18.00 -43.98 -4.74
N CYS A 12 17.87 -43.81 -6.06
CA CYS A 12 18.98 -44.07 -6.97
C CYS A 12 20.02 -42.95 -6.80
N GLU A 13 20.69 -42.93 -5.64
CA GLU A 13 21.69 -41.95 -5.21
C GLU A 13 23.06 -42.61 -5.21
N GLY A 14 23.99 -42.08 -6.02
CA GLY A 14 25.38 -42.55 -6.09
C GLY A 14 25.72 -43.50 -7.25
N ARG A 15 27.03 -43.75 -7.42
CA ARG A 15 27.61 -44.67 -8.43
C ARG A 15 27.54 -46.15 -8.02
N ASP A 16 27.37 -46.44 -6.74
CA ASP A 16 27.42 -47.79 -6.16
C ASP A 16 26.02 -48.35 -5.83
N TRP A 17 25.21 -48.55 -6.86
CA TRP A 17 23.97 -49.34 -6.78
C TRP A 17 24.23 -50.82 -6.45
N ARG A 18 25.50 -51.26 -6.36
CA ARG A 18 25.85 -52.65 -6.03
C ARG A 18 25.67 -53.05 -4.56
N ARG A 19 25.41 -52.11 -3.64
CA ARG A 19 25.22 -52.44 -2.20
C ARG A 19 23.78 -52.29 -1.69
N LEU A 20 22.85 -51.73 -2.46
CA LEU A 20 21.45 -51.50 -2.07
C LEU A 20 20.49 -51.75 -3.24
N GLY A 21 20.39 -53.00 -3.71
CA GLY A 21 19.46 -53.39 -4.78
C GLY A 21 19.71 -52.73 -6.14
N HIS A 22 19.21 -53.34 -7.21
CA HIS A 22 19.29 -52.73 -8.54
C HIS A 22 18.29 -51.56 -8.60
N CYS A 23 18.72 -50.39 -9.08
CA CYS A 23 17.80 -49.28 -9.38
C CYS A 23 16.72 -49.82 -10.34
N PRO A 24 15.41 -49.63 -10.05
CA PRO A 24 14.33 -50.27 -10.82
C PRO A 24 14.08 -49.63 -12.19
N TYR A 25 14.88 -48.63 -12.56
CA TYR A 25 14.80 -47.92 -13.83
C TYR A 25 15.86 -48.41 -14.80
N LYS A 26 15.43 -48.68 -16.03
CA LYS A 26 16.37 -48.92 -17.14
C LYS A 26 16.82 -47.59 -17.71
N ASP A 27 18.07 -47.53 -18.16
CA ASP A 27 18.59 -46.33 -18.84
C ASP A 27 17.73 -46.00 -20.07
N GLY A 28 17.33 -44.73 -20.20
CA GLY A 28 16.42 -44.26 -21.25
C GLY A 28 14.92 -44.53 -21.01
N GLU A 29 14.52 -45.13 -19.89
CA GLU A 29 13.12 -45.36 -19.56
C GLU A 29 12.37 -44.05 -19.25
N GLU A 30 11.17 -43.85 -19.82
CA GLU A 30 10.34 -42.67 -19.54
C GLU A 30 9.83 -42.71 -18.09
N LEU A 31 10.13 -41.64 -17.33
CA LEU A 31 9.74 -41.48 -15.94
C LEU A 31 8.35 -40.83 -15.88
N GLN A 32 7.42 -41.50 -15.20
CA GLN A 32 6.15 -40.89 -14.84
C GLN A 32 6.36 -39.84 -13.76
N TYR A 33 5.54 -38.78 -13.78
CA TYR A 33 5.56 -37.73 -12.78
C TYR A 33 4.18 -37.49 -12.17
N VAL A 34 4.18 -37.15 -10.88
CA VAL A 34 2.97 -36.81 -10.11
C VAL A 34 3.25 -35.52 -9.33
N PHE A 35 2.22 -34.69 -9.17
CA PHE A 35 2.34 -33.46 -8.40
C PHE A 35 1.79 -33.62 -6.98
N LEU A 36 2.55 -33.14 -6.00
CA LEU A 36 2.08 -33.01 -4.62
C LEU A 36 1.09 -31.84 -4.50
N PRO A 37 -0.19 -32.08 -4.13
CA PRO A 37 -1.22 -31.06 -4.15
C PRO A 37 -0.95 -29.91 -3.18
N GLU A 38 -0.30 -30.19 -2.04
CA GLU A 38 0.06 -29.17 -1.04
C GLU A 38 1.05 -28.13 -1.58
N LEU A 39 2.06 -28.58 -2.31
CA LEU A 39 3.08 -27.71 -2.90
C LEU A 39 2.55 -26.97 -4.13
N VAL A 40 1.64 -27.58 -4.89
CA VAL A 40 0.88 -26.90 -5.95
C VAL A 40 0.01 -25.78 -5.35
N ALA A 41 -0.67 -26.03 -4.25
CA ALA A 41 -1.45 -25.00 -3.58
C ALA A 41 -0.56 -23.83 -3.09
N LEU A 42 0.61 -24.14 -2.53
CA LEU A 42 1.59 -23.12 -2.13
C LEU A 42 2.11 -22.31 -3.32
N SER A 43 2.35 -22.93 -4.48
CA SER A 43 2.79 -22.21 -5.69
C SER A 43 1.75 -21.16 -6.12
N ILE A 44 0.46 -21.50 -6.06
CA ILE A 44 -0.66 -20.59 -6.35
C ILE A 44 -0.73 -19.46 -5.33
N ILE A 45 -0.54 -19.76 -4.03
CA ILE A 45 -0.53 -18.75 -2.97
C ILE A 45 0.60 -17.74 -3.19
N TYR A 46 1.81 -18.19 -3.53
CA TYR A 46 2.93 -17.28 -3.82
C TYR A 46 2.69 -16.45 -5.08
N ALA A 47 2.11 -17.04 -6.13
CA ALA A 47 1.71 -16.30 -7.32
C ALA A 47 0.70 -15.19 -6.98
N PHE A 48 -0.27 -15.47 -6.11
CA PHE A 48 -1.22 -14.48 -5.59
C PHE A 48 -0.54 -13.37 -4.79
N LEU A 49 0.30 -13.72 -3.81
CA LEU A 49 0.97 -12.74 -2.95
C LEU A 49 1.89 -11.80 -3.75
N GLY A 50 2.68 -12.35 -4.67
CA GLY A 50 3.54 -11.55 -5.56
C GLY A 50 2.73 -10.65 -6.49
N SER A 51 1.62 -11.14 -7.04
CA SER A 51 0.72 -10.36 -7.88
C SER A 51 0.07 -9.22 -7.09
N TYR A 52 -0.42 -9.49 -5.87
CA TYR A 52 -1.02 -8.47 -5.01
C TYR A 52 -0.04 -7.35 -4.65
N LEU A 53 1.19 -7.72 -4.24
CA LEU A 53 2.26 -6.76 -3.94
C LEU A 53 2.64 -5.94 -5.19
N GLY A 54 2.78 -6.58 -6.34
CA GLY A 54 3.11 -5.89 -7.59
C GLY A 54 2.01 -4.92 -8.04
N LEU A 55 0.73 -5.30 -7.93
CA LEU A 55 -0.40 -4.41 -8.18
C LEU A 55 -0.36 -3.18 -7.25
N ASN A 56 0.01 -3.37 -5.98
CA ASN A 56 0.13 -2.26 -5.03
C ASN A 56 1.23 -1.27 -5.42
N PHE A 57 2.43 -1.77 -5.74
CA PHE A 57 3.54 -0.91 -6.16
C PHE A 57 3.26 -0.21 -7.50
N ALA A 58 2.63 -0.92 -8.44
CA ALA A 58 2.25 -0.35 -9.73
C ALA A 58 1.17 0.74 -9.61
N ASP A 59 0.28 0.67 -8.62
CA ASP A 59 -0.71 1.71 -8.37
C ASP A 59 -0.05 2.98 -7.80
N ASN A 60 0.85 2.82 -6.82
CA ASN A 60 1.67 3.91 -6.28
C ASN A 60 2.54 4.60 -7.36
N LEU A 61 3.03 3.82 -8.33
CA LEU A 61 3.82 4.33 -9.45
C LEU A 61 3.05 5.34 -10.31
N LYS A 62 1.72 5.25 -10.40
CA LYS A 62 0.89 6.21 -11.13
C LYS A 62 0.84 7.58 -10.46
N GLU A 63 0.91 7.62 -9.13
CA GLU A 63 0.74 8.83 -8.32
C GLU A 63 2.07 9.56 -8.05
N VAL A 64 3.19 8.84 -8.08
CA VAL A 64 4.51 9.39 -7.77
C VAL A 64 4.96 10.44 -8.79
N SER A 65 5.35 11.62 -8.28
CA SER A 65 5.92 12.72 -9.07
C SER A 65 7.45 12.83 -8.98
N GLY A 66 8.07 12.26 -7.94
CA GLY A 66 9.52 12.30 -7.70
C GLY A 66 10.30 11.25 -8.48
N GLY A 67 11.44 11.64 -9.07
CA GLY A 67 12.23 10.75 -9.92
C GLY A 67 12.82 9.53 -9.20
N ALA A 68 13.37 9.71 -8.00
CA ALA A 68 13.96 8.59 -7.24
C ALA A 68 12.90 7.54 -6.85
N TRP A 69 11.77 7.99 -6.33
CA TRP A 69 10.64 7.12 -5.99
C TRP A 69 10.03 6.43 -7.22
N TYR A 70 10.02 7.10 -8.38
CA TYR A 70 9.53 6.51 -9.63
C TYR A 70 10.33 5.26 -10.05
N TYR A 71 11.67 5.37 -10.05
CA TYR A 71 12.53 4.21 -10.34
C TYR A 71 12.43 3.14 -9.25
N SER A 72 12.32 3.55 -7.99
CA SER A 72 12.16 2.62 -6.86
C SER A 72 10.88 1.79 -6.99
N PHE A 73 9.71 2.40 -7.20
CA PHE A 73 8.46 1.65 -7.35
C PHE A 73 8.43 0.76 -8.59
N SER A 74 9.07 1.18 -9.68
CA SER A 74 9.21 0.33 -10.88
C SER A 74 10.03 -0.94 -10.58
N LEU A 75 11.14 -0.79 -9.84
CA LEU A 75 11.93 -1.92 -9.39
C LEU A 75 11.17 -2.79 -8.39
N GLN A 76 10.47 -2.20 -7.42
CA GLN A 76 9.66 -2.94 -6.44
C GLN A 76 8.54 -3.74 -7.11
N ALA A 77 7.84 -3.17 -8.10
CA ALA A 77 6.81 -3.87 -8.86
C ALA A 77 7.41 -5.06 -9.64
N GLY A 78 8.57 -4.86 -10.28
CA GLY A 78 9.32 -5.91 -10.96
C GLY A 78 9.78 -7.03 -10.02
N LEU A 79 10.32 -6.70 -8.85
CA LEU A 79 10.74 -7.67 -7.83
C LEU A 79 9.56 -8.42 -7.23
N ALA A 80 8.42 -7.76 -7.00
CA ALA A 80 7.23 -8.37 -6.43
C ALA A 80 6.57 -9.36 -7.38
N ILE A 81 6.27 -8.96 -8.61
CA ILE A 81 5.69 -9.87 -9.61
C ILE A 81 6.73 -10.90 -10.06
N GLY A 82 7.97 -10.49 -10.31
CA GLY A 82 9.02 -11.36 -10.82
C GLY A 82 9.52 -12.36 -9.79
N ILE A 83 10.12 -11.89 -8.69
CA ILE A 83 10.74 -12.80 -7.70
C ILE A 83 9.67 -13.42 -6.80
N CYS A 84 8.90 -12.61 -6.06
CA CYS A 84 7.94 -13.14 -5.09
C CYS A 84 6.78 -13.90 -5.73
N GLY A 85 6.35 -13.48 -6.92
CA GLY A 85 5.29 -14.10 -7.69
C GLY A 85 5.81 -15.23 -8.57
N VAL A 86 6.36 -14.88 -9.74
CA VAL A 86 6.70 -15.82 -10.82
C VAL A 86 7.79 -16.81 -10.40
N TRP A 87 8.93 -16.33 -9.89
CA TRP A 87 10.08 -17.18 -9.55
C TRP A 87 9.77 -18.09 -8.37
N THR A 88 9.26 -17.55 -7.25
CA THR A 88 8.92 -18.38 -6.08
C THR A 88 7.85 -19.41 -6.44
N MET A 89 6.77 -19.01 -7.12
CA MET A 89 5.75 -19.96 -7.61
C MET A 89 6.37 -21.08 -8.44
N HIS A 90 7.24 -20.73 -9.39
CA HIS A 90 7.81 -21.71 -10.31
C HIS A 90 8.60 -22.77 -9.55
N PHE A 91 9.49 -22.39 -8.64
CA PHE A 91 10.28 -23.36 -7.87
C PHE A 91 9.43 -24.18 -6.90
N PHE A 92 8.38 -23.63 -6.31
CA PHE A 92 7.40 -24.43 -5.54
C PHE A 92 6.68 -25.44 -6.44
N GLY A 93 6.32 -25.04 -7.67
CA GLY A 93 5.77 -25.93 -8.68
C GLY A 93 6.74 -27.03 -9.09
N MET A 94 8.03 -26.71 -9.30
CA MET A 94 9.05 -27.72 -9.63
C MET A 94 9.31 -28.68 -8.46
N VAL A 95 9.35 -28.19 -7.23
CA VAL A 95 9.55 -29.04 -6.04
C VAL A 95 8.32 -29.91 -5.75
N SER A 96 7.14 -29.54 -6.26
CA SER A 96 5.94 -30.39 -6.20
C SER A 96 6.03 -31.63 -7.08
N LEU A 97 6.96 -31.67 -8.04
CA LEU A 97 7.14 -32.77 -8.98
C LEU A 97 7.83 -33.96 -8.31
N LEU A 98 7.16 -35.10 -8.29
CA LEU A 98 7.73 -36.40 -7.94
C LEU A 98 8.03 -37.17 -9.22
N LEU A 99 9.31 -37.49 -9.47
CA LEU A 99 9.76 -38.26 -10.63
C LEU A 99 9.93 -39.75 -10.30
N GLY A 100 9.42 -40.59 -11.18
CA GLY A 100 9.54 -42.04 -11.08
C GLY A 100 8.50 -42.68 -10.17
N SER A 101 7.22 -42.29 -10.16
CA SER A 101 6.25 -43.06 -9.38
C SER A 101 5.99 -44.42 -10.06
N LYS A 102 6.58 -45.51 -9.53
CA LYS A 102 6.23 -46.90 -9.89
C LYS A 102 5.78 -47.62 -8.63
N ASP A 103 4.47 -47.76 -8.48
CA ASP A 103 3.87 -48.38 -7.29
C ASP A 103 3.85 -49.92 -7.39
N GLU A 104 4.05 -50.51 -8.59
CA GLU A 104 3.83 -51.93 -8.87
C GLU A 104 5.08 -52.80 -9.13
N VAL A 105 6.22 -52.24 -9.56
CA VAL A 105 7.27 -53.06 -10.24
C VAL A 105 8.24 -53.78 -9.28
N LEU A 106 8.24 -53.50 -7.98
CA LEU A 106 9.16 -54.15 -7.03
C LEU A 106 8.56 -55.38 -6.32
N ASN A 107 7.36 -55.80 -6.71
CA ASN A 107 6.60 -56.85 -6.04
C ASN A 107 6.89 -58.27 -6.54
N GLU A 108 8.04 -58.53 -7.19
CA GLU A 108 8.29 -59.89 -7.70
C GLU A 108 8.92 -60.84 -6.67
N ASN A 109 9.51 -60.39 -5.54
CA ASN A 109 10.08 -61.33 -4.53
C ASN A 109 10.32 -60.77 -3.11
N SER A 110 9.59 -59.74 -2.64
CA SER A 110 9.77 -59.27 -1.25
C SER A 110 8.78 -59.94 -0.30
N LEU A 111 9.30 -60.71 0.65
CA LEU A 111 8.57 -61.34 1.78
C LEU A 111 7.85 -60.32 2.69
N TYR A 112 8.01 -59.02 2.42
CA TYR A 112 7.41 -57.91 3.16
C TYR A 112 6.48 -57.14 2.22
N ASN A 113 5.19 -57.24 2.49
CA ASN A 113 4.07 -56.65 1.76
C ASN A 113 3.99 -55.13 2.03
N THR A 114 5.06 -54.39 1.71
CA THR A 114 5.12 -52.93 1.83
C THR A 114 5.37 -52.29 0.46
N PRO A 115 4.46 -51.46 -0.05
CA PRO A 115 4.66 -50.77 -1.32
C PRO A 115 5.79 -49.74 -1.17
N HIS A 116 6.92 -49.99 -1.82
CA HIS A 116 8.05 -49.04 -1.85
C HIS A 116 8.04 -48.29 -3.18
N VAL A 117 7.82 -46.98 -3.12
CA VAL A 117 7.86 -46.10 -4.31
C VAL A 117 9.30 -45.65 -4.52
N ALA A 118 9.95 -46.11 -5.59
CA ALA A 118 11.29 -45.64 -5.96
C ALA A 118 11.19 -44.21 -6.50
N ARG A 119 12.03 -43.26 -6.05
CA ARG A 119 11.93 -41.85 -6.50
C ARG A 119 13.27 -41.31 -6.96
N VAL A 120 13.24 -40.48 -8.00
CA VAL A 120 14.42 -39.76 -8.49
C VAL A 120 14.49 -38.37 -7.86
N THR A 121 15.57 -38.07 -7.16
CA THR A 121 15.79 -36.76 -6.54
C THR A 121 16.13 -35.70 -7.59
N ILE A 122 15.44 -34.56 -7.52
CA ILE A 122 15.71 -33.38 -8.35
C ILE A 122 16.63 -32.43 -7.56
N LEU A 123 17.74 -32.07 -8.18
CA LEU A 123 18.70 -31.08 -7.71
C LEU A 123 18.62 -29.82 -8.57
N PHE A 124 19.05 -28.69 -8.03
CA PHE A 124 19.05 -27.42 -8.74
C PHE A 124 20.43 -26.80 -8.77
N ASN A 125 20.87 -26.39 -9.97
CA ASN A 125 22.11 -25.66 -10.16
C ASN A 125 21.94 -24.20 -9.69
N VAL A 126 22.81 -23.75 -8.79
CA VAL A 126 22.72 -22.42 -8.17
C VAL A 126 22.82 -21.30 -9.21
N PHE A 127 23.70 -21.44 -10.21
CA PHE A 127 23.93 -20.40 -11.22
C PHE A 127 22.66 -20.12 -12.03
N TRP A 128 22.09 -21.16 -12.66
CA TRP A 128 20.87 -21.03 -13.45
C TRP A 128 19.66 -20.58 -12.61
N THR A 129 19.59 -21.05 -11.37
CA THR A 129 18.56 -20.64 -10.40
C THR A 129 18.61 -19.13 -10.14
N VAL A 130 19.80 -18.57 -9.86
CA VAL A 130 19.98 -17.13 -9.64
C VAL A 130 19.78 -16.33 -10.93
N CYS A 131 20.31 -16.80 -12.06
CA CYS A 131 20.12 -16.14 -13.36
C CYS A 131 18.64 -16.01 -13.72
N SER A 132 17.82 -17.05 -13.50
CA SER A 132 16.38 -17.00 -13.75
C SER A 132 15.68 -15.93 -12.90
N ALA A 133 16.07 -15.76 -11.63
CA ALA A 133 15.54 -14.72 -10.74
C ALA A 133 15.90 -13.30 -11.20
N VAL A 134 17.16 -13.10 -11.61
CA VAL A 134 17.65 -11.81 -12.08
C VAL A 134 16.96 -11.40 -13.39
N ILE A 135 16.80 -12.34 -14.32
CA ILE A 135 16.14 -12.08 -15.61
C ILE A 135 14.70 -11.62 -15.41
N VAL A 136 13.92 -12.33 -14.57
CA VAL A 136 12.51 -11.94 -14.34
C VAL A 136 12.38 -10.61 -13.60
N ALA A 137 13.30 -10.31 -12.67
CA ALA A 137 13.30 -9.05 -11.96
C ALA A 137 13.59 -7.87 -12.88
N ILE A 138 14.62 -7.98 -13.72
CA ILE A 138 15.01 -6.92 -14.67
C ILE A 138 13.94 -6.73 -15.73
N SER A 139 13.47 -7.80 -16.36
CA SER A 139 12.42 -7.73 -17.38
C SER A 139 11.11 -7.15 -16.84
N GLY A 140 10.70 -7.53 -15.64
CA GLY A 140 9.56 -6.94 -14.94
C GLY A 140 9.75 -5.44 -14.68
N ALA A 141 10.89 -5.03 -14.12
CA ALA A 141 11.18 -3.62 -13.88
C ALA A 141 11.19 -2.80 -15.18
N CYS A 142 11.79 -3.32 -16.26
CA CYS A 142 11.76 -2.72 -17.58
C CYS A 142 10.33 -2.60 -18.12
N ALA A 143 9.49 -3.62 -17.97
CA ALA A 143 8.10 -3.59 -18.41
C ALA A 143 7.30 -2.47 -17.73
N PHE A 144 7.47 -2.30 -16.41
CA PHE A 144 6.83 -1.21 -15.66
C PHE A 144 7.37 0.18 -16.05
N LEU A 145 8.68 0.30 -16.26
CA LEU A 145 9.30 1.55 -16.72
C LEU A 145 8.82 1.97 -18.10
N ILE A 146 8.72 1.04 -19.05
CA ILE A 146 8.25 1.30 -20.42
C ILE A 146 6.79 1.73 -20.40
N MET A 147 5.96 1.08 -19.59
CA MET A 147 4.53 1.36 -19.52
C MET A 147 4.26 2.75 -18.95
N THR A 148 4.98 3.09 -17.88
CA THR A 148 4.83 4.36 -17.17
C THR A 148 5.69 5.49 -17.73
N TRP A 149 6.42 5.22 -18.83
CA TRP A 149 7.33 6.18 -19.42
C TRP A 149 6.59 7.45 -19.85
N ARG A 150 6.90 8.56 -19.17
CA ARG A 150 6.29 9.88 -19.40
C ARG A 150 7.31 11.01 -19.30
N LYS A 151 7.07 12.11 -20.02
CA LYS A 151 7.74 13.38 -19.75
C LYS A 151 7.29 13.88 -18.36
N LYS A 152 8.22 14.44 -17.57
CA LYS A 152 7.95 14.90 -16.19
C LYS A 152 6.68 15.78 -16.18
N ARG A 153 5.72 15.46 -15.29
CA ARG A 153 4.41 16.14 -15.10
C ARG A 153 3.31 15.92 -16.17
N ALA A 154 3.49 15.01 -17.12
CA ALA A 154 2.39 14.62 -18.02
C ALA A 154 1.49 13.54 -17.40
N THR A 155 0.19 13.55 -17.75
CA THR A 155 -0.74 12.46 -17.47
C THR A 155 -0.32 11.20 -18.24
N ILE A 156 -0.64 10.01 -17.69
CA ILE A 156 -0.39 8.74 -18.39
C ILE A 156 -1.39 8.66 -19.55
N GLU A 157 -0.95 9.07 -20.75
CA GLU A 157 -1.72 8.87 -21.96
C GLU A 157 -1.64 7.40 -22.40
N TRP A 158 -2.80 6.87 -22.78
CA TRP A 158 -2.95 5.48 -23.18
C TRP A 158 -2.27 5.27 -24.54
N SER A 159 -1.30 4.37 -24.62
CA SER A 159 -0.53 4.12 -25.84
C SER A 159 -0.41 2.62 -26.09
N TRP A 160 -1.00 2.16 -27.20
CA TRP A 160 -0.97 0.76 -27.63
C TRP A 160 0.46 0.23 -27.82
N TRP A 161 1.40 1.07 -28.28
CA TRP A 161 2.81 0.70 -28.41
C TRP A 161 3.45 0.42 -27.05
N ARG A 162 3.20 1.25 -26.03
CA ARG A 162 3.75 1.04 -24.68
C ARG A 162 3.19 -0.23 -24.05
N LEU A 163 1.88 -0.47 -24.20
CA LEU A 163 1.26 -1.71 -23.74
C LEU A 163 1.91 -2.94 -24.41
N GLY A 164 2.05 -2.92 -25.73
CA GLY A 164 2.68 -4.00 -26.48
C GLY A 164 4.14 -4.24 -26.07
N ALA A 165 4.95 -3.17 -25.99
CA ALA A 165 6.35 -3.27 -25.59
C ALA A 165 6.50 -3.78 -24.15
N SER A 166 5.72 -3.26 -23.21
CA SER A 166 5.75 -3.70 -21.82
C SER A 166 5.30 -5.16 -21.66
N ALA A 167 4.23 -5.57 -22.34
CA ALA A 167 3.76 -6.95 -22.35
C ALA A 167 4.81 -7.89 -22.94
N PHE A 168 5.52 -7.46 -23.99
CA PHE A 168 6.62 -8.21 -24.58
C PHE A 168 7.78 -8.42 -23.60
N PHE A 169 8.23 -7.38 -22.89
CA PHE A 169 9.30 -7.52 -21.89
C PHE A 169 8.87 -8.41 -20.73
N LEU A 170 7.67 -8.20 -20.18
CA LEU A 170 7.14 -9.00 -19.08
C LEU A 170 6.99 -10.48 -19.49
N GLY A 171 6.38 -10.73 -20.65
CA GLY A 171 6.18 -12.08 -21.18
C GLY A 171 7.48 -12.80 -21.50
N SER A 172 8.44 -12.11 -22.13
CA SER A 172 9.78 -12.67 -22.37
C SER A 172 10.51 -12.98 -21.07
N GLY A 173 10.33 -12.15 -20.04
CA GLY A 173 10.82 -12.40 -18.69
C GLY A 173 10.28 -13.69 -18.09
N VAL A 174 8.96 -13.92 -18.17
CA VAL A 174 8.30 -15.15 -17.69
C VAL A 174 8.78 -16.37 -18.46
N ILE A 175 8.88 -16.29 -19.79
CA ILE A 175 9.37 -17.38 -20.66
C ILE A 175 10.81 -17.74 -20.30
N LEU A 176 11.72 -16.75 -20.30
CA LEU A 176 13.14 -16.98 -20.01
C LEU A 176 13.33 -17.52 -18.60
N MET A 177 12.63 -16.95 -17.62
CA MET A 177 12.67 -17.43 -16.24
C MET A 177 12.21 -18.88 -16.14
N HIS A 178 11.10 -19.22 -16.80
CA HIS A 178 10.56 -20.58 -16.78
C HIS A 178 11.58 -21.57 -17.35
N PHE A 179 12.10 -21.34 -18.56
CA PHE A 179 13.01 -22.29 -19.20
C PHE A 179 14.40 -22.31 -18.56
N PHE A 180 14.89 -21.18 -18.02
CA PHE A 180 16.14 -21.18 -17.24
C PHE A 180 15.95 -21.88 -15.90
N GLY A 181 14.76 -21.80 -15.29
CA GLY A 181 14.39 -22.58 -14.11
C GLY A 181 14.32 -24.07 -14.39
N MET A 182 13.74 -24.47 -15.53
CA MET A 182 13.78 -25.86 -16.01
C MET A 182 15.21 -26.34 -16.28
N ALA A 183 16.04 -25.51 -16.93
CA ALA A 183 17.45 -25.81 -17.18
C ALA A 183 18.31 -25.88 -15.90
N ALA A 184 17.84 -25.28 -14.80
CA ALA A 184 18.49 -25.41 -13.51
C ALA A 184 18.32 -26.80 -12.90
N GLN A 185 17.32 -27.58 -13.35
CA GLN A 185 17.09 -28.93 -12.84
C GLN A 185 18.18 -29.90 -13.29
N GLY A 186 18.59 -30.77 -12.38
CA GLY A 186 19.47 -31.90 -12.66
C GLY A 186 19.16 -33.07 -11.72
N GLY A 187 19.69 -34.23 -12.06
CA GLY A 187 19.44 -35.48 -11.33
C GLY A 187 19.67 -36.68 -12.24
N LYS A 188 19.31 -37.88 -11.81
CA LYS A 188 19.44 -39.10 -12.64
C LYS A 188 18.35 -39.18 -13.72
N PHE A 189 18.20 -38.11 -14.49
CA PHE A 189 17.27 -38.00 -15.59
C PHE A 189 17.78 -37.03 -16.67
N ARG A 190 17.30 -37.22 -17.89
CA ARG A 190 17.43 -36.29 -19.02
C ARG A 190 16.05 -35.75 -19.37
N MET A 191 15.99 -34.48 -19.76
CA MET A 191 14.75 -33.80 -20.13
C MET A 191 14.71 -33.57 -21.63
N GLU A 192 13.64 -34.02 -22.28
CA GLU A 192 13.35 -33.70 -23.68
C GLU A 192 12.09 -32.83 -23.76
N PHE A 193 12.04 -31.94 -24.74
CA PHE A 193 10.94 -31.00 -24.89
C PHE A 193 10.09 -31.25 -26.12
N HIS A 194 8.77 -31.12 -25.95
CA HIS A 194 7.80 -31.06 -27.04
C HIS A 194 7.58 -29.61 -27.48
N TRP A 195 8.03 -29.28 -28.70
CA TRP A 195 7.98 -27.93 -29.27
C TRP A 195 6.58 -27.30 -29.30
N VAL A 196 5.53 -28.10 -29.49
CA VAL A 196 4.14 -27.61 -29.52
C VAL A 196 3.75 -26.99 -28.19
N PHE A 197 4.03 -27.67 -27.07
CA PHE A 197 3.70 -27.15 -25.74
C PHE A 197 4.58 -25.96 -25.34
N ILE A 198 5.84 -25.91 -25.81
CA ILE A 198 6.68 -24.71 -25.67
C ILE A 198 6.00 -23.52 -26.34
N LEU A 199 5.60 -23.66 -27.60
CA LEU A 199 4.95 -22.58 -28.35
C LEU A 199 3.65 -22.12 -27.69
N VAL A 200 2.81 -23.06 -27.24
CA VAL A 200 1.57 -22.74 -26.52
C VAL A 200 1.85 -21.98 -25.23
N SER A 201 2.83 -22.43 -24.43
CA SER A 201 3.21 -21.75 -23.20
C SER A 201 3.76 -20.34 -23.47
N CYS A 202 4.59 -20.17 -24.51
CA CYS A 202 5.10 -18.86 -24.93
C CYS A 202 3.97 -17.90 -25.35
N VAL A 203 3.01 -18.37 -26.15
CA VAL A 203 1.85 -17.55 -26.56
C VAL A 203 1.03 -17.16 -25.33
N LEU A 204 0.75 -18.11 -24.43
CA LEU A 204 0.03 -17.83 -23.19
C LEU A 204 0.78 -16.80 -22.32
N ALA A 205 2.10 -16.89 -22.22
CA ALA A 205 2.90 -15.94 -21.45
C ALA A 205 2.74 -14.50 -21.95
N TYR A 206 2.75 -14.28 -23.27
CA TYR A 206 2.54 -12.95 -23.84
C TYR A 206 1.10 -12.45 -23.66
N VAL A 207 0.10 -13.32 -23.86
CA VAL A 207 -1.32 -12.98 -23.68
C VAL A 207 -1.59 -12.59 -22.23
N VAL A 208 -1.16 -13.42 -21.27
CA VAL A 208 -1.32 -13.17 -19.83
C VAL A 208 -0.60 -11.90 -19.40
N SER A 209 0.60 -11.64 -19.94
CA SER A 209 1.34 -10.41 -19.66
C SER A 209 0.61 -9.17 -20.18
N ALA A 210 0.01 -9.23 -21.37
CA ALA A 210 -0.81 -8.15 -21.91
C ALA A 210 -2.06 -7.92 -21.05
N VAL A 211 -2.78 -8.98 -20.68
CA VAL A 211 -3.96 -8.92 -19.81
C VAL A 211 -3.61 -8.32 -18.45
N GLY A 212 -2.52 -8.76 -17.82
CA GLY A 212 -2.06 -8.21 -16.55
C GLY A 212 -1.78 -6.71 -16.64
N MET A 213 -1.11 -6.26 -17.71
CA MET A 213 -0.85 -4.84 -17.94
C MET A 213 -2.13 -4.03 -18.20
N VAL A 214 -3.12 -4.59 -18.91
CA VAL A 214 -4.43 -3.94 -19.07
C VAL A 214 -5.13 -3.81 -17.72
N ILE A 215 -5.17 -4.88 -16.91
CA ILE A 215 -5.82 -4.88 -15.59
C ILE A 215 -5.21 -3.81 -14.69
N LEU A 216 -3.88 -3.74 -14.66
CA LEU A 216 -3.11 -2.79 -13.88
C LEU A 216 -3.46 -1.34 -14.19
N PHE A 217 -3.55 -0.97 -15.47
CA PHE A 217 -3.66 0.43 -15.90
C PHE A 217 -5.09 0.90 -16.17
N PHE A 218 -6.00 -0.01 -16.51
CA PHE A 218 -7.38 0.35 -16.83
C PHE A 218 -8.29 0.44 -15.60
N PHE A 219 -8.09 -0.45 -14.61
CA PHE A 219 -8.94 -0.47 -13.42
C PHE A 219 -8.34 0.32 -12.26
N LYS A 220 -9.20 1.06 -11.55
CA LYS A 220 -8.84 1.66 -10.25
C LYS A 220 -8.69 0.55 -9.23
N GLN A 221 -7.55 0.49 -8.56
CA GLN A 221 -7.20 -0.61 -7.67
C GLN A 221 -7.70 -0.32 -6.24
N THR A 222 -9.00 -0.51 -6.01
CA THR A 222 -9.56 -0.65 -4.65
C THR A 222 -9.07 -1.97 -4.01
N VAL A 223 -9.24 -2.12 -2.69
CA VAL A 223 -8.82 -3.35 -1.99
C VAL A 223 -9.46 -4.61 -2.62
N LEU A 224 -10.77 -4.59 -2.87
CA LEU A 224 -11.48 -5.73 -3.43
C LEU A 224 -11.06 -6.02 -4.88
N THR A 225 -11.02 -5.01 -5.74
CA THR A 225 -10.62 -5.18 -7.15
C THR A 225 -9.17 -5.64 -7.27
N ARG A 226 -8.30 -5.24 -6.34
CA ARG A 226 -6.91 -5.67 -6.29
C ARG A 226 -6.78 -7.14 -5.89
N ILE A 227 -7.55 -7.61 -4.91
CA ILE A 227 -7.60 -9.03 -4.53
C ILE A 227 -8.06 -9.86 -5.74
N LEU A 228 -9.17 -9.45 -6.39
CA LEU A 228 -9.69 -10.14 -7.58
C LEU A 228 -8.68 -10.14 -8.73
N ALA A 229 -8.04 -9.00 -9.02
CA ALA A 229 -7.00 -8.89 -10.03
C ALA A 229 -5.80 -9.80 -9.72
N ALA A 230 -5.36 -9.85 -8.45
CA ALA A 230 -4.27 -10.71 -8.03
C ALA A 230 -4.62 -12.19 -8.21
N CYS A 231 -5.86 -12.61 -7.93
CA CYS A 231 -6.33 -13.96 -8.20
C CYS A 231 -6.28 -14.30 -9.69
N VAL A 232 -6.77 -13.40 -10.56
CA VAL A 232 -6.76 -13.60 -12.01
C VAL A 232 -5.33 -13.72 -12.54
N ILE A 233 -4.44 -12.83 -12.12
CA ILE A 233 -3.02 -12.88 -12.52
C ILE A 233 -2.38 -14.17 -11.99
N ALA A 234 -2.62 -14.55 -10.74
CA ALA A 234 -2.05 -15.78 -10.17
C ALA A 234 -2.43 -17.03 -10.96
N VAL A 235 -3.73 -17.21 -11.24
CA VAL A 235 -4.22 -18.32 -12.06
C VAL A 235 -3.59 -18.31 -13.44
N ALA A 236 -3.47 -17.13 -14.05
CA ALA A 236 -2.91 -16.97 -15.37
C ALA A 236 -1.41 -17.33 -15.42
N VAL A 237 -0.61 -16.88 -14.44
CA VAL A 237 0.82 -17.22 -14.38
C VAL A 237 1.02 -18.70 -14.04
N CYS A 238 0.22 -19.27 -13.12
CA CYS A 238 0.24 -20.72 -12.87
C CYS A 238 -0.11 -21.52 -14.13
N SER A 239 -1.09 -21.06 -14.93
CA SER A 239 -1.46 -21.71 -16.19
C SER A 239 -0.29 -21.77 -17.18
N VAL A 240 0.46 -20.68 -17.33
CA VAL A 240 1.70 -20.64 -18.15
C VAL A 240 2.72 -21.64 -17.62
N HIS A 241 2.95 -21.66 -16.31
CA HIS A 241 3.93 -22.53 -15.68
C HIS A 241 3.61 -24.02 -15.88
N TYR A 242 2.39 -24.46 -15.53
CA TYR A 242 2.00 -25.86 -15.64
C TYR A 242 1.88 -26.30 -17.11
N THR A 243 1.45 -25.41 -18.02
CA THR A 243 1.49 -25.69 -19.46
C THR A 243 2.92 -25.83 -19.98
N GLY A 244 3.85 -25.02 -19.46
CA GLY A 244 5.27 -25.14 -19.77
C GLY A 244 5.86 -26.47 -19.28
N MET A 245 5.48 -26.93 -18.09
CA MET A 245 5.90 -28.25 -17.59
C MET A 245 5.37 -29.42 -18.42
N LEU A 246 4.15 -29.32 -18.98
CA LEU A 246 3.62 -30.35 -19.89
C LEU A 246 4.50 -30.55 -21.14
N SER A 247 5.36 -29.58 -21.48
CA SER A 247 6.30 -29.73 -22.59
C SER A 247 7.47 -30.67 -22.27
N ALA A 248 7.79 -30.90 -20.99
CA ALA A 248 8.94 -31.67 -20.57
C ALA A 248 8.60 -33.16 -20.39
N LYS A 249 9.37 -34.02 -21.05
CA LYS A 249 9.43 -35.46 -20.78
C LYS A 249 10.73 -35.79 -20.07
N TYR A 250 10.63 -36.62 -19.03
CA TYR A 250 11.76 -37.04 -18.22
C TYR A 250 12.09 -38.49 -18.55
N TYR A 251 13.35 -38.78 -18.87
CA TYR A 251 13.83 -40.15 -19.05
C TYR A 251 14.93 -40.44 -18.05
N PHE A 252 14.95 -41.64 -17.49
CA PHE A 252 15.99 -42.06 -16.56
C PHE A 252 17.35 -42.04 -17.24
N TRP A 253 18.36 -41.55 -16.52
CA TRP A 253 19.73 -41.48 -17.00
C TRP A 253 20.69 -41.90 -15.90
N ALA A 254 21.32 -43.07 -16.08
CA ALA A 254 22.12 -43.74 -15.06
C ALA A 254 23.41 -42.98 -14.70
N ASP A 255 24.04 -42.33 -15.68
CA ASP A 255 25.28 -41.58 -15.45
C ASP A 255 25.01 -40.26 -14.72
N GLY A 256 23.84 -39.65 -14.93
CA GLY A 256 23.47 -38.35 -14.35
C GLY A 256 24.26 -37.18 -14.92
N PRO A 257 23.90 -35.92 -14.59
CA PRO A 257 24.54 -34.72 -15.13
C PRO A 257 26.05 -34.76 -14.90
N GLU A 258 26.79 -34.24 -15.88
CA GLU A 258 28.24 -34.09 -15.79
C GLU A 258 28.65 -33.39 -14.49
N GLU A 259 29.76 -33.83 -13.88
CA GLU A 259 30.30 -33.27 -12.65
C GLU A 259 30.76 -31.81 -12.89
N GLY A 260 29.85 -30.85 -12.72
CA GLY A 260 30.14 -29.42 -12.87
C GLY A 260 29.09 -28.52 -12.21
N GLY A 261 29.54 -27.54 -11.43
CA GLY A 261 28.67 -26.57 -10.75
C GLY A 261 28.21 -26.98 -9.34
N VAL A 262 27.63 -26.01 -8.61
CA VAL A 262 27.08 -26.22 -7.27
C VAL A 262 25.62 -26.64 -7.39
N TRP A 263 25.33 -27.88 -7.01
CA TRP A 263 23.99 -28.46 -7.02
C TRP A 263 23.44 -28.53 -5.61
N ILE A 264 22.23 -28.02 -5.41
CA ILE A 264 21.57 -28.00 -4.09
C ILE A 264 20.17 -28.60 -4.18
N LYS A 265 19.78 -29.30 -3.11
CA LYS A 265 18.38 -29.67 -2.89
C LYS A 265 17.65 -28.44 -2.35
N VAL A 266 16.61 -28.00 -3.05
CA VAL A 266 15.82 -26.83 -2.64
C VAL A 266 15.04 -27.17 -1.37
N ASN A 267 15.31 -26.44 -0.30
CA ASN A 267 14.53 -26.50 0.94
C ASN A 267 13.41 -25.45 0.88
N THR A 268 12.17 -25.91 0.85
CA THR A 268 10.97 -25.06 0.73
C THR A 268 10.86 -24.04 1.87
N GLN A 269 11.28 -24.39 3.09
CA GLN A 269 11.24 -23.46 4.24
C GLN A 269 12.18 -22.27 4.04
N ILE A 270 13.40 -22.52 3.54
CA ILE A 270 14.39 -21.46 3.30
C ILE A 270 13.88 -20.52 2.19
N VAL A 271 13.29 -21.07 1.13
CA VAL A 271 12.71 -20.27 0.04
C VAL A 271 11.52 -19.45 0.55
N SER A 272 10.63 -20.04 1.34
CA SER A 272 9.50 -19.35 1.97
C SER A 272 9.96 -18.19 2.86
N LEU A 273 10.94 -18.42 3.74
CA LEU A 273 11.47 -17.39 4.64
C LEU A 273 12.15 -16.26 3.84
N SER A 274 12.92 -16.61 2.82
CA SER A 274 13.60 -15.63 1.96
C SER A 274 12.60 -14.77 1.18
N SER A 275 11.56 -15.39 0.61
CA SER A 275 10.50 -14.69 -0.11
C SER A 275 9.68 -13.79 0.81
N ALA A 276 9.37 -14.26 2.03
CA ALA A 276 8.66 -13.46 3.04
C ALA A 276 9.50 -12.27 3.51
N PHE A 277 10.80 -12.48 3.78
CA PHE A 277 11.72 -11.41 4.13
C PHE A 277 11.80 -10.35 3.02
N LEU A 278 11.94 -10.76 1.77
CA LEU A 278 11.92 -9.84 0.63
C LEU A 278 10.61 -9.05 0.55
N ALA A 279 9.46 -9.71 0.67
CA ALA A 279 8.15 -9.05 0.67
C ALA A 279 8.00 -8.02 1.80
N LEU A 280 8.52 -8.33 3.00
CA LEU A 280 8.55 -7.41 4.14
C LEU A 280 9.45 -6.20 3.87
N CYS A 281 10.65 -6.41 3.30
CA CYS A 281 11.54 -5.30 2.92
C CYS A 281 10.88 -4.37 1.90
N LEU A 282 10.23 -4.93 0.87
CA LEU A 282 9.52 -4.13 -0.14
C LEU A 282 8.37 -3.34 0.49
N SER A 283 7.59 -3.96 1.36
CA SER A 283 6.47 -3.33 2.08
C SER A 283 6.95 -2.25 3.06
N ALA A 284 8.11 -2.44 3.71
CA ALA A 284 8.70 -1.45 4.61
C ALA A 284 9.12 -0.19 3.84
N ILE A 285 9.72 -0.34 2.66
CA ILE A 285 10.07 0.79 1.79
C ILE A 285 8.81 1.56 1.39
N GLU A 286 7.73 0.88 1.00
CA GLU A 286 6.45 1.54 0.71
C GLU A 286 5.88 2.28 1.92
N ASN A 287 5.94 1.68 3.11
CA ASN A 287 5.48 2.33 4.33
C ASN A 287 6.29 3.61 4.63
N THR A 288 7.60 3.59 4.38
CA THR A 288 8.43 4.81 4.50
C THR A 288 8.02 5.90 3.49
N TYR A 289 7.72 5.53 2.25
CA TYR A 289 7.17 6.46 1.26
C TYR A 289 5.82 7.04 1.70
N ALA A 290 4.90 6.20 2.17
CA ALA A 290 3.59 6.61 2.63
C ALA A 290 3.70 7.62 3.79
N ARG A 291 4.61 7.37 4.74
CA ARG A 291 4.92 8.28 5.85
C ARG A 291 5.47 9.62 5.36
N GLN A 292 6.43 9.61 4.42
CA GLN A 292 6.97 10.85 3.84
C GLN A 292 5.88 11.66 3.13
N ARG A 293 5.01 11.00 2.36
CA ARG A 293 3.89 11.66 1.68
C ARG A 293 2.91 12.30 2.67
N LEU A 294 2.53 11.58 3.72
CA LEU A 294 1.67 12.10 4.79
C LEU A 294 2.29 13.31 5.50
N GLN A 295 3.60 13.28 5.77
CA GLN A 295 4.32 14.42 6.37
C GLN A 295 4.33 15.64 5.45
N ASN A 296 4.58 15.45 4.15
CA ASN A 296 4.55 16.52 3.16
C ASN A 296 3.16 17.14 2.99
N LEU A 297 2.11 16.31 3.02
CA LEU A 297 0.71 16.80 2.97
C LEU A 297 0.35 17.59 4.23
N ARG A 298 0.76 17.12 5.41
CA ARG A 298 0.55 17.83 6.69
C ARG A 298 1.29 19.16 6.72
N SER A 299 2.53 19.22 6.24
CA SER A 299 3.30 20.46 6.20
C SER A 299 2.70 21.47 5.22
N LEU A 300 2.21 21.01 4.05
CA LEU A 300 1.50 21.86 3.11
C LEU A 300 0.17 22.38 3.69
N SER A 301 -0.62 21.51 4.31
CA SER A 301 -1.88 21.88 4.95
C SER A 301 -1.67 22.93 6.06
N ARG A 302 -0.62 22.78 6.88
CA ARG A 302 -0.25 23.80 7.90
C ARG A 302 0.09 25.14 7.27
N ARG A 303 0.90 25.18 6.21
CA ARG A 303 1.26 26.43 5.52
C ARG A 303 0.03 27.14 4.95
N VAL A 304 -0.88 26.40 4.33
CA VAL A 304 -2.13 26.96 3.79
C VAL A 304 -3.02 27.51 4.91
N LEU A 305 -3.11 26.81 6.04
CA LEU A 305 -3.88 27.26 7.19
C LEU A 305 -3.28 28.50 7.85
N GLU A 306 -1.95 28.56 7.99
CA GLU A 306 -1.23 29.74 8.50
C GLU A 306 -1.43 30.96 7.59
N GLU A 307 -1.34 30.77 6.26
CA GLU A 307 -1.60 31.84 5.31
C GLU A 307 -3.05 32.33 5.35
N ALA A 308 -4.03 31.41 5.46
CA ALA A 308 -5.43 31.77 5.62
C ALA A 308 -5.69 32.54 6.93
N ASN A 309 -5.15 32.04 8.05
CA ASN A 309 -5.28 32.71 9.35
C ASN A 309 -4.66 34.10 9.34
N THR A 310 -3.48 34.27 8.74
CA THR A 310 -2.82 35.59 8.65
C THR A 310 -3.59 36.56 7.76
N LYS A 311 -4.20 36.10 6.66
CA LYS A 311 -5.09 36.94 5.82
C LYS A 311 -6.32 37.39 6.59
N THR A 312 -6.98 36.49 7.32
CA THR A 312 -8.15 36.82 8.15
C THR A 312 -7.78 37.79 9.28
N LEU A 313 -6.62 37.60 9.91
CA LEU A 313 -6.13 38.54 10.92
C LEU A 313 -5.86 39.92 10.33
N LYS A 314 -5.24 40.00 9.14
CA LYS A 314 -5.03 41.28 8.45
C LYS A 314 -6.35 41.94 8.09
N SER A 315 -7.33 41.21 7.55
CA SER A 315 -8.64 41.77 7.21
C SER A 315 -9.39 42.28 8.42
N LEU A 316 -9.32 41.56 9.55
CA LEU A 316 -9.89 42.01 10.82
C LEU A 316 -9.20 43.26 11.36
N LYS A 317 -7.86 43.36 11.24
CA LYS A 317 -7.11 44.54 11.67
C LYS A 317 -7.44 45.77 10.82
N THR A 318 -7.72 45.60 9.52
CA THR A 318 -8.11 46.70 8.62
C THR A 318 -9.58 47.08 8.71
N ASP A 319 -10.42 46.28 9.37
CA ASP A 319 -11.84 46.60 9.52
C ASP A 319 -12.03 47.69 10.59
N HIS A 320 -12.30 48.92 10.14
CA HIS A 320 -12.53 50.07 11.01
C HIS A 320 -13.67 49.87 12.01
N ARG A 321 -14.67 49.04 11.70
CA ARG A 321 -15.76 48.73 12.65
C ARG A 321 -15.25 47.94 13.84
N MET A 322 -14.40 46.95 13.59
CA MET A 322 -13.75 46.15 14.63
C MET A 322 -12.74 46.97 15.44
N GLN A 323 -11.96 47.84 14.79
CA GLN A 323 -11.06 48.75 15.50
C GLN A 323 -11.83 49.70 16.45
N ARG A 324 -12.92 50.31 15.98
CA ARG A 324 -13.75 51.20 16.81
C ARG A 324 -14.37 50.45 17.99
N ALA A 325 -14.89 49.24 17.76
CA ALA A 325 -15.43 48.40 18.83
C ALA A 325 -14.35 48.04 19.86
N SER A 326 -13.14 47.68 19.41
CA SER A 326 -12.00 47.37 20.29
C SER A 326 -11.55 48.57 21.12
N ILE A 327 -11.50 49.77 20.53
CA ILE A 327 -11.13 50.99 21.26
C ILE A 327 -12.18 51.28 22.33
N ALA A 328 -13.47 51.25 21.97
CA ALA A 328 -14.56 51.48 22.91
C ALA A 328 -14.56 50.51 24.09
N ASP A 329 -14.26 49.23 23.86
CA ASP A 329 -14.18 48.20 24.90
C ASP A 329 -12.99 48.45 25.85
N CYS A 330 -11.84 48.86 25.30
CA CYS A 330 -10.66 49.22 26.09
C CYS A 330 -10.91 50.48 26.93
N THR A 331 -11.61 51.47 26.36
CA THR A 331 -12.03 52.68 27.08
C THR A 331 -12.98 52.33 28.23
N LEU A 332 -13.97 51.47 27.99
CA LEU A 332 -14.90 51.02 29.01
C LEU A 332 -14.17 50.30 30.15
N HIS A 333 -13.17 49.48 29.84
CA HIS A 333 -12.41 48.75 30.86
C HIS A 333 -11.60 49.69 31.75
N LYS A 334 -10.93 50.71 31.18
CA LYS A 334 -10.24 51.76 31.94
C LYS A 334 -11.21 52.53 32.84
N MET A 335 -12.37 52.92 32.32
CA MET A 335 -13.40 53.61 33.11
C MET A 335 -13.87 52.77 34.31
N LEU A 336 -14.04 51.45 34.12
CA LEU A 336 -14.41 50.53 35.20
C LEU A 336 -13.29 50.35 36.22
N GLU A 337 -12.03 50.29 35.78
CA GLU A 337 -10.89 50.17 36.67
C GLU A 337 -10.67 51.44 37.50
N ASP A 338 -10.78 52.62 36.88
CA ASP A 338 -10.71 53.90 37.58
C ASP A 338 -11.89 54.10 38.53
N ALA A 339 -13.09 53.67 38.13
CA ALA A 339 -14.25 53.65 39.01
C ALA A 339 -14.06 52.67 40.19
N GLY A 340 -13.36 51.55 40.00
CA GLY A 340 -13.02 50.60 41.06
C GLY A 340 -11.94 51.12 42.02
N LYS A 341 -10.93 51.85 41.52
CA LYS A 341 -9.88 52.48 42.33
C LYS A 341 -10.37 53.70 43.09
N ASN A 342 -11.29 54.46 42.51
CA ASN A 342 -11.93 55.63 43.13
C ASN A 342 -13.25 55.28 43.86
N ALA A 343 -13.62 54.01 43.91
CA ALA A 343 -14.75 53.59 44.72
C ALA A 343 -14.39 53.85 46.19
N PRO A 344 -15.17 54.68 46.92
CA PRO A 344 -14.97 54.82 48.35
C PRO A 344 -15.11 53.44 48.98
N SER A 345 -14.19 53.07 49.87
CA SER A 345 -14.35 51.92 50.76
C SER A 345 -15.75 52.00 51.34
N ARG A 346 -16.67 51.18 50.82
CA ARG A 346 -18.03 51.19 51.29
C ARG A 346 -17.96 50.63 52.69
N GLU A 347 -17.97 51.53 53.66
CA GLU A 347 -18.26 51.23 55.04
C GLU A 347 -19.53 50.39 54.98
N ILE A 348 -19.41 49.12 55.38
CA ILE A 348 -20.52 48.20 55.49
C ILE A 348 -21.43 48.84 56.54
N ALA A 349 -22.44 49.59 56.09
CA ALA A 349 -23.45 50.09 56.99
C ALA A 349 -24.07 48.86 57.68
N PRO A 350 -24.03 48.78 59.02
CA PRO A 350 -24.60 47.64 59.71
C PRO A 350 -26.09 47.61 59.38
N ILE A 351 -26.54 46.52 58.78
CA ILE A 351 -27.96 46.20 58.65
C ILE A 351 -28.50 46.20 60.08
N ALA A 352 -29.38 47.15 60.41
CA ALA A 352 -30.08 47.14 61.69
C ALA A 352 -30.86 45.83 61.79
N PRO A 353 -30.72 45.08 62.91
CA PRO A 353 -31.30 43.76 63.02
C PRO A 353 -32.82 43.87 63.13
N ALA A 354 -33.54 43.34 62.14
CA ALA A 354 -34.87 42.84 62.39
C ALA A 354 -34.72 41.53 63.19
N ASN A 355 -34.82 41.63 64.52
CA ASN A 355 -35.15 40.51 65.39
C ASN A 355 -36.55 39.99 64.97
N LEU A 356 -36.92 38.72 64.90
CA LEU A 356 -36.39 37.50 65.52
C LEU A 356 -36.51 36.30 64.56
N GLU A 357 -35.44 35.51 64.55
CA GLU A 357 -35.37 34.05 64.63
C GLU A 357 -36.15 33.15 63.65
N GLU A 358 -35.30 32.42 62.90
CA GLU A 358 -35.43 31.02 62.48
C GLU A 358 -36.45 30.66 61.39
N GLY A 359 -35.97 30.74 60.14
CA GLY A 359 -35.69 29.48 59.45
C GLY A 359 -36.32 29.27 58.07
N ARG A 360 -35.54 29.66 57.06
CA ARG A 360 -35.24 28.96 55.78
C ARG A 360 -35.47 29.81 54.53
N GLY A 361 -34.40 29.85 53.74
CA GLY A 361 -34.15 30.83 52.71
C GLY A 361 -35.12 30.82 51.54
N THR A 362 -35.34 32.01 51.01
CA THR A 362 -35.91 32.21 49.68
C THR A 362 -35.05 33.22 48.93
N GLN A 363 -34.32 32.70 47.95
CA GLN A 363 -33.77 33.46 46.83
C GLN A 363 -34.91 34.16 46.09
N TYR A 364 -34.73 35.42 45.72
CA TYR A 364 -35.50 36.03 44.64
C TYR A 364 -34.56 36.34 43.47
N ILE A 365 -34.91 35.73 42.34
CA ILE A 365 -34.27 35.77 41.02
C ILE A 365 -34.96 36.85 40.18
N VAL A 366 -34.19 37.64 39.42
CA VAL A 366 -34.60 38.25 38.14
C VAL A 366 -33.33 38.31 37.27
N GLY A 367 -33.19 37.75 36.06
CA GLY A 367 -33.94 36.81 35.25
C GLY A 367 -33.05 36.50 34.03
N ARG A 368 -32.80 35.22 33.74
CA ARG A 368 -32.24 34.75 32.45
C ARG A 368 -33.35 33.97 31.74
N PRO A 369 -33.51 34.08 30.40
CA PRO A 369 -34.44 33.23 29.69
C PRO A 369 -33.90 31.79 29.69
N SER A 370 -34.67 30.88 30.27
CA SER A 370 -34.41 29.44 30.24
C SER A 370 -34.98 28.89 28.94
N LEU A 371 -34.11 28.33 28.09
CA LEU A 371 -34.49 27.37 27.07
C LEU A 371 -34.69 26.03 27.78
N GLU A 372 -35.93 25.60 27.92
CA GLU A 372 -36.22 24.24 28.37
C GLU A 372 -37.10 23.52 27.36
N SER A 373 -36.64 22.31 27.03
CA SER A 373 -37.15 21.39 26.03
C SER A 373 -38.26 20.52 26.61
N ARG A 374 -39.24 20.13 25.77
CA ARG A 374 -40.06 18.89 25.84
C ARG A 374 -41.17 18.92 24.77
N PRO A 375 -41.81 17.79 24.42
CA PRO A 375 -41.28 16.72 23.57
C PRO A 375 -42.19 16.48 22.34
N ILE A 376 -41.69 15.65 21.41
CA ILE A 376 -42.39 15.25 20.18
C ILE A 376 -43.55 14.31 20.52
N ARG A 377 -44.72 14.56 19.92
CA ARG A 377 -45.80 13.57 19.77
C ARG A 377 -46.43 13.71 18.38
N GLU A 378 -46.42 12.61 17.65
CA GLU A 378 -47.00 12.40 16.32
C GLU A 378 -48.52 12.58 16.30
N VAL A 379 -49.06 13.15 15.22
CA VAL A 379 -50.36 12.78 14.64
C VAL A 379 -50.29 12.97 13.11
N GLU A 380 -50.57 11.88 12.40
CA GLU A 380 -50.77 11.77 10.95
C GLU A 380 -52.10 12.39 10.50
N GLY A 381 -52.16 12.78 9.22
CA GLY A 381 -53.35 12.61 8.38
C GLY A 381 -54.15 13.86 8.01
N GLY A 382 -54.29 14.09 6.69
CA GLY A 382 -55.55 14.53 6.11
C GLY A 382 -55.61 15.92 5.47
N ASP A 383 -55.51 15.91 4.13
CA ASP A 383 -56.38 16.66 3.21
C ASP A 383 -56.05 18.11 2.82
N GLY A 384 -55.93 18.32 1.50
CA GLY A 384 -56.55 19.48 0.85
C GLY A 384 -55.62 20.52 0.19
N GLU A 385 -55.45 20.36 -1.12
CA GLU A 385 -55.39 21.45 -2.13
C GLU A 385 -54.17 22.41 -2.17
N ALA A 386 -53.31 22.15 -3.17
CA ALA A 386 -52.71 23.20 -4.01
C ALA A 386 -53.82 23.73 -4.97
N PRO A 387 -53.74 24.93 -5.61
CA PRO A 387 -52.57 25.44 -6.35
C PRO A 387 -52.39 26.97 -6.13
N GLU A 388 -51.59 27.78 -6.81
CA GLU A 388 -51.34 27.94 -8.25
C GLU A 388 -50.32 29.11 -8.36
N ARG A 389 -49.14 28.88 -9.00
CA ARG A 389 -48.71 29.39 -10.32
C ARG A 389 -47.86 30.68 -10.29
N VAL A 390 -46.60 30.62 -10.76
CA VAL A 390 -46.11 30.75 -12.17
C VAL A 390 -45.98 32.24 -12.54
N ALA A 391 -44.94 32.77 -13.17
CA ALA A 391 -43.96 32.28 -14.15
C ALA A 391 -42.71 33.20 -14.09
N GLU A 392 -41.51 32.72 -14.41
CA GLU A 392 -40.74 32.99 -15.66
C GLU A 392 -40.18 34.42 -15.80
N ALA A 393 -39.07 34.70 -16.47
CA ALA A 393 -37.87 34.02 -16.96
C ALA A 393 -37.08 35.10 -17.75
N ALA A 394 -35.82 34.80 -18.10
CA ALA A 394 -34.93 35.54 -19.00
C ALA A 394 -34.33 36.84 -18.41
N GLY A 395 -33.06 37.19 -18.62
CA GLY A 395 -32.06 36.83 -19.63
C GLY A 395 -31.44 38.13 -20.14
N GLY A 396 -30.10 38.21 -20.27
CA GLY A 396 -29.46 39.31 -21.00
C GLY A 396 -28.12 39.83 -20.43
N GLU A 397 -27.06 39.64 -21.21
CA GLU A 397 -25.74 40.27 -21.12
C GLU A 397 -25.76 41.81 -21.31
N GLU A 398 -24.74 42.50 -20.77
CA GLU A 398 -23.74 43.33 -21.48
C GLU A 398 -23.27 44.61 -20.72
N ARG A 399 -21.94 44.84 -20.79
CA ARG A 399 -21.19 46.12 -20.89
C ARG A 399 -21.27 47.24 -19.84
N ARG A 400 -20.14 47.37 -19.12
CA ARG A 400 -19.09 48.43 -19.22
C ARG A 400 -19.49 49.89 -19.57
N SER A 401 -19.37 50.81 -18.60
CA SER A 401 -18.73 52.16 -18.69
C SER A 401 -18.95 52.92 -17.36
N MET A 402 -17.91 53.27 -16.57
CA MET A 402 -17.30 54.62 -16.45
C MET A 402 -18.27 55.79 -16.67
N ILE A 403 -18.27 56.81 -15.79
CA ILE A 403 -17.62 58.16 -15.80
C ILE A 403 -17.93 58.76 -14.36
N PRO A 404 -17.55 59.98 -13.95
CA PRO A 404 -16.44 60.35 -13.05
C PRO A 404 -16.90 61.07 -11.75
N VAL A 405 -16.09 61.16 -10.68
CA VAL A 405 -16.25 62.29 -9.73
C VAL A 405 -14.91 62.78 -9.22
N THR A 406 -14.74 64.07 -9.50
CA THR A 406 -13.79 65.11 -9.14
C THR A 406 -13.07 65.02 -7.79
N ASP A 407 -11.80 65.40 -7.90
CA ASP A 407 -10.84 65.86 -6.92
C ASP A 407 -11.30 67.16 -6.22
N THR A 408 -11.28 67.18 -4.89
CA THR A 408 -11.17 68.38 -4.05
C THR A 408 -10.37 67.98 -2.81
N GLY A 409 -9.21 68.61 -2.63
CA GLY A 409 -8.32 68.40 -1.49
C GLY A 409 -8.71 69.17 -0.23
N GLU A 410 -7.77 69.13 0.73
CA GLU A 410 -7.70 69.84 2.01
C GLU A 410 -8.61 69.24 3.10
N ASP A 411 -8.16 68.80 4.29
CA ASP A 411 -7.01 69.17 5.11
C ASP A 411 -6.47 68.00 5.96
N GLU A 412 -5.16 68.02 6.22
CA GLU A 412 -4.47 67.19 7.20
C GLU A 412 -4.77 67.69 8.62
N GLU A 413 -5.31 66.84 9.49
CA GLU A 413 -5.30 67.06 10.94
C GLU A 413 -4.52 65.93 11.62
N GLU A 414 -3.36 66.32 12.13
CA GLU A 414 -2.35 65.52 12.80
C GLU A 414 -2.82 65.18 14.23
N CYS A 415 -3.31 63.97 14.46
CA CYS A 415 -3.59 63.47 15.81
C CYS A 415 -2.35 62.79 16.39
N ASN A 416 -1.57 63.55 17.16
CA ASN A 416 -0.58 63.02 18.10
C ASN A 416 -1.29 62.16 19.15
N VAL A 417 -1.05 60.85 19.16
CA VAL A 417 -1.45 59.95 20.25
C VAL A 417 -0.20 59.24 20.77
N GLU A 418 0.03 59.38 22.08
CA GLU A 418 1.15 58.87 22.85
C GLU A 418 1.43 57.36 22.63
N GLU A 419 2.71 57.02 22.59
CA GLU A 419 3.27 55.68 22.29
C GLU A 419 2.88 54.56 23.27
N ASP A 420 2.18 54.84 24.38
CA ASP A 420 1.91 53.87 25.46
C ASP A 420 0.78 52.86 25.17
N CYS A 421 0.00 53.04 24.10
CA CYS A 421 -1.13 52.14 23.80
C CYS A 421 -0.75 50.92 22.92
N CYS A 422 0.42 50.93 22.29
CA CYS A 422 0.84 49.87 21.36
C CYS A 422 1.29 48.58 22.06
N ASP A 423 1.85 48.66 23.27
CA ASP A 423 2.42 47.49 23.96
C ASP A 423 1.35 46.58 24.59
N HIS A 424 0.20 47.13 24.99
CA HIS A 424 -0.91 46.35 25.56
C HIS A 424 -1.69 45.53 24.50
N VAL A 425 -1.65 45.94 23.23
CA VAL A 425 -2.31 45.22 22.13
C VAL A 425 -1.59 43.90 21.82
N ASN A 426 -0.26 43.88 21.91
CA ASN A 426 0.53 42.66 21.69
C ASN A 426 0.33 41.63 22.82
N LEU A 427 0.15 42.08 24.07
CA LEU A 427 -0.05 41.20 25.21
C LEU A 427 -1.46 40.57 25.21
N ALA A 428 -2.50 41.34 24.86
CA ALA A 428 -3.88 40.87 24.80
C ALA A 428 -4.13 39.86 23.64
N LEU A 429 -3.39 39.94 22.54
CA LEU A 429 -3.49 38.97 21.45
C LEU A 429 -2.86 37.61 21.77
N SER A 430 -1.83 37.57 22.63
CA SER A 430 -1.18 36.31 23.02
C SER A 430 -2.05 35.42 23.91
N MET A 431 -3.03 36.02 24.62
CA MET A 431 -3.93 35.32 25.54
C MET A 431 -5.17 34.68 24.87
N ARG A 432 -5.34 34.80 23.55
CA ARG A 432 -6.45 34.17 22.80
C ARG A 432 -6.06 32.93 21.99
N LEU A 433 -4.82 32.44 22.11
CA LEU A 433 -4.42 31.16 21.53
C LEU A 433 -4.90 29.99 22.42
N PRO A 434 -5.49 28.92 21.86
CA PRO A 434 -5.75 27.72 22.66
C PRO A 434 -4.41 27.11 23.12
N PRO A 435 -4.36 26.47 24.30
CA PRO A 435 -3.12 25.91 24.82
C PRO A 435 -2.58 24.86 23.84
N GLN A 436 -1.33 25.03 23.40
CA GLN A 436 -0.61 23.95 22.72
C GLN A 436 -0.36 22.81 23.71
N PRO A 437 -0.45 21.53 23.29
CA PRO A 437 -0.01 20.43 24.13
C PRO A 437 1.52 20.52 24.30
N VAL A 438 1.95 20.92 25.50
CA VAL A 438 3.34 20.80 25.93
C VAL A 438 3.63 19.32 26.13
N ILE A 439 4.33 18.70 25.18
CA ILE A 439 5.01 17.43 25.40
C ILE A 439 6.24 17.77 26.24
N MET A 440 6.17 17.46 27.53
CA MET A 440 7.33 17.50 28.43
C MET A 440 8.33 16.42 27.99
N VAL A 441 9.33 16.81 27.19
CA VAL A 441 10.55 16.03 27.05
C VAL A 441 11.35 16.25 28.33
N GLY A 442 11.32 15.26 29.22
CA GLY A 442 12.20 15.24 30.38
C GLY A 442 13.65 15.12 29.91
N GLU A 443 14.39 16.23 29.98
CA GLU A 443 15.83 16.24 29.79
C GLU A 443 16.49 15.70 31.06
N ASN A 444 17.14 14.54 30.92
CA ASN A 444 17.86 13.84 31.97
C ASN A 444 19.23 14.51 32.20
N PRO A 445 19.53 15.11 33.36
CA PRO A 445 20.82 15.72 33.63
C PRO A 445 21.77 14.64 34.14
N ASN A 446 22.19 13.72 33.27
CA ASN A 446 23.36 12.85 33.51
C ASN A 446 23.83 12.18 32.21
N ARG A 447 24.62 12.91 31.42
CA ARG A 447 25.55 12.31 30.45
C ARG A 447 26.82 13.15 30.32
N ARG A 448 27.66 13.06 31.37
CA ARG A 448 29.11 13.06 31.21
C ARG A 448 29.56 11.60 31.24
N LYS A 449 29.93 11.06 30.08
CA LYS A 449 31.03 10.12 29.81
C LYS A 449 30.90 9.58 28.39
#